data_AF-V8NK52-F1
#
_entry.id   AF-V8NK52-F1
#
_cell.length_a   1.000
_cell.length_b   1.000
_cell.length_c   1.000
_cell.angle_alpha   90.00
_cell.angle_beta   90.00
_cell.angle_gamma   90.00
#
_symmetry.space_group_name_H-M   'P 1'
#
loop_
_entity.id
_entity.type
_entity.pdbx_description
1 polymer ?
#
loop_
_entity_poly.entity_id
_entity_poly.type
_entity_poly.pdbx_seq_one_letter_code
_entity_poly.pdbx_strand_id
1 'polypeptide(L)'
;EKFRRRLEELHKEKSLLNFRLPSQHPSISSFLEKFRVYFQMTLYDGAHKERNLLLEKSDQKILNLPYHEKIQIPDTKRDQLLEEKKWIQLRIEIQEQDRHIQEQDYELSTLLSWVSLKELQTTGKALADILVASDKIPYRLDFPDSVKRLQEKIQSLNKSMTEMTTEVCTNQRLCSTLRKKVRHIEIQLPALLKTKMLAASGGNFCTAKDLSEEIQSLTAERDRLKGLLNEWSTLNAKNIQKLERAKERYKKLKEKMEQEEFVFGE
;
A
#
# COMPACT_ATOMS: atom_id res chain seq x y z
N GLU A 1 -7.87 -1.96 -11.80
CA GLU A 1 -8.16 -3.25 -11.14
C GLU A 1 -6.95 -3.99 -10.58
N LYS A 2 -6.04 -4.52 -11.41
CA LYS A 2 -4.95 -5.42 -10.97
C LYS A 2 -4.00 -4.81 -9.92
N PHE A 3 -3.66 -3.53 -10.08
CA PHE A 3 -2.78 -2.80 -9.15
C PHE A 3 -3.38 -2.59 -7.77
N ARG A 4 -4.66 -2.20 -7.71
CA ARG A 4 -5.38 -2.00 -6.45
C ARG A 4 -5.45 -3.30 -5.65
N ARG A 5 -5.74 -4.41 -6.33
CA ARG A 5 -5.70 -5.75 -5.70
C ARG A 5 -4.31 -6.10 -5.21
N ARG A 6 -3.26 -5.85 -5.99
CA ARG A 6 -1.88 -6.14 -5.58
C ARG A 6 -1.43 -5.31 -4.37
N LEU A 7 -1.91 -4.07 -4.26
CA LEU A 7 -1.62 -3.18 -3.14
C LEU A 7 -2.37 -3.60 -1.87
N GLU A 8 -3.62 -4.07 -2.01
CA GLU A 8 -4.39 -4.67 -0.93
C GLU A 8 -3.79 -6.02 -0.47
N GLU A 9 -3.30 -6.85 -1.39
CA GLU A 9 -2.54 -8.08 -1.11
C GLU A 9 -1.27 -7.75 -0.32
N LEU A 10 -0.45 -6.80 -0.78
CA LEU A 10 0.78 -6.39 -0.10
C LEU A 10 0.54 -5.79 1.28
N HIS A 11 -0.53 -5.00 1.45
CA HIS A 11 -0.89 -4.47 2.77
C HIS A 11 -1.32 -5.59 3.73
N LYS A 12 -2.02 -6.62 3.23
CA LYS A 12 -2.36 -7.81 4.00
C LYS A 12 -1.13 -8.64 4.34
N GLU A 13 -0.24 -8.88 3.37
CA GLU A 13 1.05 -9.57 3.57
C GLU A 13 1.91 -8.84 4.61
N LYS A 14 2.00 -7.51 4.56
CA LYS A 14 2.69 -6.69 5.57
C LYS A 14 2.08 -6.82 6.97
N SER A 15 0.75 -6.89 7.08
CA SER A 15 0.10 -7.12 8.37
C SER A 15 0.21 -8.56 8.89
N LEU A 16 0.61 -9.51 8.04
CA LEU A 16 0.84 -10.92 8.38
C LEU A 16 2.32 -11.25 8.61
N LEU A 17 3.22 -10.34 8.23
CA LEU A 17 4.65 -10.41 8.51
C LEU A 17 4.87 -10.24 10.01
N ASN A 18 4.87 -11.36 10.73
CA ASN A 18 5.38 -11.42 12.08
C ASN A 18 6.88 -11.19 12.00
N PHE A 19 7.35 -10.02 12.44
CA PHE A 19 8.77 -9.73 12.59
C PHE A 19 9.34 -10.71 13.60
N ARG A 20 9.93 -11.80 13.11
CA ARG A 20 10.64 -12.76 13.95
C ARG A 20 12.06 -12.25 14.16
N LEU A 21 12.65 -12.59 15.30
CA LEU A 21 14.09 -12.38 15.47
C LEU A 21 14.84 -13.05 14.31
N PRO A 22 15.98 -12.49 13.85
CA PRO A 22 16.80 -13.12 12.83
C PRO A 22 17.09 -14.61 13.13
N SER A 23 17.25 -14.97 14.41
CA SER A 23 17.43 -16.36 14.88
C SER A 23 16.28 -17.33 14.57
N GLN A 24 15.08 -16.83 14.31
CA GLN A 24 13.87 -17.59 14.01
C GLN A 24 13.51 -17.57 12.51
N HIS A 25 14.36 -16.97 11.66
CA HIS A 25 14.25 -17.09 10.21
C HIS A 25 14.46 -18.57 9.81
N PRO A 26 13.68 -19.15 8.88
CA PRO A 26 13.77 -20.57 8.55
C PRO A 26 15.19 -21.05 8.20
N SER A 27 15.96 -20.25 7.46
CA SER A 27 17.36 -20.56 7.11
C SER A 27 18.27 -20.60 8.35
N ILE A 28 18.13 -19.63 9.26
CA ILE A 28 18.96 -19.50 10.47
C ILE A 28 18.55 -20.51 11.53
N SER A 29 17.24 -20.76 11.69
CA SER A 29 16.73 -21.80 12.59
C SER A 29 17.15 -23.19 12.12
N SER A 30 17.09 -23.46 10.82
CA SER A 30 17.56 -24.72 10.22
C SER A 30 19.06 -24.89 10.43
N PHE A 31 19.84 -23.82 10.20
CA PHE A 31 21.27 -23.78 10.49
C PHE A 31 21.60 -24.09 11.95
N LEU A 32 20.98 -23.38 12.90
CA LEU A 32 21.23 -23.57 14.33
C LEU A 32 20.82 -24.97 14.79
N GLU A 33 19.76 -25.53 14.20
CA GLU A 33 19.32 -26.89 14.52
C GLU A 33 20.25 -27.95 13.93
N LYS A 34 20.70 -27.79 12.67
CA LYS A 34 21.76 -28.63 12.10
C LYS A 34 23.04 -28.53 12.93
N PHE A 35 23.45 -27.32 13.32
CA PHE A 35 24.60 -27.09 14.17
C PHE A 35 24.47 -27.82 15.50
N ARG A 36 23.29 -27.77 16.15
CA ARG A 36 22.98 -28.56 17.36
C ARG A 36 23.10 -30.06 17.11
N VAL A 37 22.52 -30.58 16.03
CA VAL A 37 22.55 -32.00 15.68
C VAL A 37 23.99 -32.45 15.41
N TYR A 38 24.78 -31.68 14.66
CA TYR A 38 26.21 -31.93 14.43
C TYR A 38 27.02 -31.93 15.73
N PHE A 39 26.72 -31.02 16.67
CA PHE A 39 27.34 -31.01 18.00
C PHE A 39 26.97 -32.24 18.84
N GLN A 40 25.70 -32.64 18.82
CA GLN A 40 25.25 -33.84 19.54
C GLN A 40 25.86 -35.11 18.93
N MET A 41 25.96 -35.17 17.60
CA MET A 41 26.54 -36.32 16.90
C MET A 41 28.04 -36.45 17.16
N THR A 42 28.80 -35.35 17.17
CA THR A 42 30.25 -35.35 17.49
C THR A 42 30.55 -35.64 18.97
N LEU A 43 29.62 -35.34 19.90
CA LEU A 43 29.76 -35.70 21.32
C LEU A 43 29.40 -37.17 21.62
N TYR A 44 28.50 -37.77 20.85
CA TYR A 44 28.13 -39.19 20.99
C TYR A 44 29.03 -40.15 20.18
N ASP A 45 29.65 -39.68 19.09
CA ASP A 45 30.51 -40.47 18.20
C ASP A 45 31.99 -40.52 18.62
N GLY A 46 32.28 -40.33 19.91
CA GLY A 46 33.59 -40.65 20.50
C GLY A 46 33.95 -42.15 20.49
N ALA A 47 33.17 -42.98 19.78
CA ALA A 47 33.36 -44.42 19.66
C ALA A 47 32.95 -44.92 18.25
N HIS A 48 33.91 -44.84 17.31
CA HIS A 48 34.05 -45.61 16.05
C HIS A 48 33.88 -44.91 14.68
N LYS A 49 35.05 -44.55 14.13
CA LYS A 49 35.58 -44.85 12.77
C LYS A 49 34.91 -44.24 11.51
N GLU A 50 35.59 -43.24 10.97
CA GLU A 50 36.14 -43.12 9.59
C GLU A 50 35.37 -43.74 8.39
N ARG A 51 34.83 -42.89 7.49
CA ARG A 51 34.93 -43.01 6.00
C ARG A 51 34.21 -41.91 5.18
N ASN A 52 35.01 -41.26 4.33
CA ASN A 52 34.85 -40.84 2.92
C ASN A 52 33.60 -40.08 2.39
N LEU A 53 33.87 -38.82 2.01
CA LEU A 53 33.49 -38.04 0.80
C LEU A 53 32.55 -38.67 -0.24
N LEU A 54 31.50 -37.92 -0.63
CA LEU A 54 31.14 -37.78 -2.04
C LEU A 54 30.52 -36.39 -2.35
N LEU A 55 31.24 -35.66 -3.19
CA LEU A 55 30.90 -34.40 -3.84
C LEU A 55 29.83 -34.66 -4.90
N GLU A 56 28.70 -33.95 -4.84
CA GLU A 56 27.79 -33.84 -6.00
C GLU A 56 27.50 -32.36 -6.27
N LYS A 57 28.28 -31.79 -7.20
CA LYS A 57 27.99 -30.49 -7.81
C LYS A 57 26.90 -30.68 -8.87
N SER A 58 25.83 -29.90 -8.79
CA SER A 58 24.90 -29.72 -9.91
C SER A 58 24.94 -28.27 -10.39
N ASP A 59 25.57 -28.06 -11.54
CA ASP A 59 25.55 -26.82 -12.30
C ASP A 59 24.15 -26.56 -12.88
N GLN A 60 23.63 -25.34 -12.74
CA GLN A 60 22.50 -24.86 -13.55
C GLN A 60 22.85 -23.57 -14.28
N LYS A 61 22.84 -23.72 -15.61
CA LYS A 61 23.24 -22.76 -16.64
C LYS A 61 22.30 -21.56 -16.70
N ILE A 62 22.89 -20.37 -16.70
CA ILE A 62 22.24 -19.11 -17.06
C ILE A 62 22.06 -19.09 -18.58
N LEU A 63 20.81 -19.01 -19.06
CA LEU A 63 20.48 -18.76 -20.46
C LEU A 63 20.19 -17.26 -20.64
N ASN A 64 21.02 -16.57 -21.42
CA ASN A 64 20.81 -15.20 -21.90
C ASN A 64 20.04 -15.18 -23.23
N LEU A 65 19.15 -14.20 -23.45
CA LEU A 65 18.97 -13.31 -24.64
C LEU A 65 17.61 -12.55 -24.60
N PRO A 66 17.30 -11.52 -25.44
CA PRO A 66 18.05 -10.33 -25.95
C PRO A 66 17.36 -8.95 -25.67
N TYR A 67 18.11 -7.86 -25.91
CA TYR A 67 17.78 -6.46 -26.31
C TYR A 67 16.40 -6.20 -26.98
N HIS A 68 15.73 -5.02 -27.01
CA HIS A 68 15.92 -3.62 -26.58
C HIS A 68 14.62 -2.84 -26.96
N GLU A 69 14.05 -1.96 -26.13
CA GLU A 69 13.17 -0.89 -26.66
C GLU A 69 13.08 0.33 -25.75
N LYS A 70 13.41 1.50 -26.31
CA LYS A 70 13.33 2.81 -25.65
C LYS A 70 11.87 3.24 -25.64
N ILE A 71 11.25 3.27 -24.46
CA ILE A 71 9.97 3.95 -24.26
C ILE A 71 10.25 5.15 -23.35
N GLN A 72 9.85 6.35 -23.79
CA GLN A 72 9.85 7.54 -22.94
C GLN A 72 8.83 7.33 -21.82
N ILE A 73 9.34 7.18 -20.60
CA ILE A 73 8.56 6.90 -19.40
C ILE A 73 8.23 8.24 -18.72
N PRO A 74 6.94 8.59 -18.52
CA PRO A 74 6.49 9.73 -17.72
C PRO A 74 7.00 9.63 -16.28
N ASP A 75 7.30 10.74 -15.63
CA ASP A 75 8.04 10.78 -14.36
C ASP A 75 7.45 9.89 -13.25
N THR A 76 6.12 9.73 -13.19
CA THR A 76 5.43 8.85 -12.22
C THR A 76 5.75 7.35 -12.38
N LYS A 77 6.09 6.89 -13.59
CA LYS A 77 6.49 5.51 -13.84
C LYS A 77 7.98 5.27 -13.52
N ARG A 78 8.82 6.32 -13.51
CA ARG A 78 10.23 6.18 -13.10
C ARG A 78 10.34 5.90 -11.61
N ASP A 79 9.54 6.57 -10.80
CA ASP A 79 9.50 6.33 -9.34
C ASP A 79 9.00 4.91 -9.02
N GLN A 80 8.02 4.41 -9.78
CA GLN A 80 7.53 3.03 -9.67
C GLN A 80 8.60 1.99 -10.02
N LEU A 81 9.32 2.20 -11.11
CA LEU A 81 10.43 1.33 -11.51
C LEU A 81 11.61 1.43 -10.54
N LEU A 82 11.81 2.57 -9.89
CA LEU A 82 12.84 2.73 -8.88
C LEU A 82 12.52 1.91 -7.62
N GLU A 83 11.26 1.94 -7.14
CA GLU A 83 10.82 1.12 -6.02
C GLU A 83 10.83 -0.38 -6.37
N GLU A 84 10.39 -0.76 -7.57
CA GLU A 84 10.46 -2.15 -8.04
C GLU A 84 11.92 -2.62 -8.17
N LYS A 85 12.82 -1.77 -8.69
CA LYS A 85 14.27 -2.05 -8.75
C LYS A 85 14.86 -2.22 -7.35
N LYS A 86 14.53 -1.34 -6.39
CA LYS A 86 14.97 -1.47 -4.99
C LYS A 86 14.48 -2.77 -4.38
N TRP A 87 13.24 -3.16 -4.66
CA TRP A 87 12.66 -4.39 -4.15
C TRP A 87 13.31 -5.66 -4.74
N ILE A 88 13.56 -5.66 -6.05
CA ILE A 88 14.31 -6.73 -6.72
C ILE A 88 15.73 -6.82 -6.16
N GLN A 89 16.38 -5.67 -5.92
CA GLN A 89 17.72 -5.62 -5.34
C GLN A 89 17.76 -6.24 -3.94
N LEU A 90 16.82 -5.85 -3.06
CA LEU A 90 16.68 -6.41 -1.71
C LEU A 90 16.43 -7.93 -1.75
N ARG A 91 15.62 -8.40 -2.71
CA ARG A 91 15.36 -9.83 -2.88
C ARG A 91 16.62 -10.59 -3.27
N ILE A 92 17.43 -10.05 -4.19
CA ILE A 92 18.71 -10.65 -4.58
C ILE A 92 19.67 -10.67 -3.40
N GLU A 93 19.73 -9.59 -2.61
CA GLU A 93 20.58 -9.49 -1.43
C GLU A 93 20.18 -10.49 -0.34
N ILE A 94 18.87 -10.68 -0.09
CA ILE A 94 18.37 -11.72 0.82
C ILE A 94 18.74 -13.12 0.31
N GLN A 95 18.55 -13.38 -0.98
CA GLN A 95 18.87 -14.69 -1.57
C GLN A 95 20.38 -14.98 -1.51
N GLU A 96 21.21 -13.96 -1.69
CA GLU A 96 22.66 -14.05 -1.57
C GLU A 96 23.10 -14.27 -0.12
N GLN A 97 22.45 -13.62 0.85
CA GLN A 97 22.66 -13.88 2.27
C GLN A 97 22.23 -15.30 2.66
N ASP A 98 21.09 -15.79 2.16
CA ASP A 98 20.64 -17.18 2.37
C ASP A 98 21.65 -18.18 1.75
N ARG A 99 22.17 -17.90 0.56
CA ARG A 99 23.22 -18.69 -0.09
C ARG A 99 24.50 -18.70 0.74
N HIS A 100 24.92 -17.54 1.24
CA HIS A 100 26.10 -17.42 2.09
C HIS A 100 25.95 -18.18 3.41
N ILE A 101 24.77 -18.13 4.04
CA ILE A 101 24.47 -18.96 5.24
C ILE A 101 24.61 -20.44 4.89
N GLN A 102 24.01 -20.89 3.79
CA GLN A 102 24.12 -22.28 3.34
C GLN A 102 25.55 -22.71 3.01
N GLU A 103 26.39 -21.83 2.46
CA GLU A 103 27.80 -22.10 2.19
C GLU A 103 28.61 -22.21 3.49
N GLN A 104 28.29 -21.40 4.50
CA GLN A 104 28.89 -21.51 5.82
C GLN A 104 28.47 -22.80 6.56
N ASP A 105 27.30 -23.40 6.28
CA ASP A 105 26.95 -24.73 6.78
C ASP A 105 28.02 -25.79 6.37
N TYR A 106 28.59 -25.69 5.17
CA TYR A 106 29.61 -26.62 4.67
C TYR A 106 31.00 -26.35 5.28
N GLU A 107 31.36 -25.08 5.50
CA GLU A 107 32.64 -24.70 6.10
C GLU A 107 32.71 -25.03 7.60
N LEU A 108 31.59 -24.94 8.32
CA LEU A 108 31.53 -25.28 9.75
C LEU A 108 31.85 -26.74 10.02
N SER A 109 31.44 -27.66 9.15
CA SER A 109 31.83 -29.08 9.27
C SER A 109 33.35 -29.26 9.17
N THR A 110 34.04 -28.38 8.44
CA THR A 110 35.51 -28.40 8.28
C THR A 110 36.21 -27.73 9.46
N LEU A 111 35.71 -26.58 9.92
CA LEU A 111 36.28 -25.82 11.05
C LEU A 111 36.09 -26.55 12.39
N LEU A 112 34.95 -27.23 12.60
CA LEU A 112 34.69 -28.00 13.82
C LEU A 112 35.61 -29.23 13.97
N SER A 113 36.21 -29.72 12.88
CA SER A 113 37.24 -30.77 12.94
C SER A 113 38.59 -30.27 13.47
N TRP A 114 38.80 -28.95 13.56
CA TRP A 114 40.05 -28.30 13.98
C TRP A 114 39.99 -27.74 15.41
N VAL A 115 38.81 -27.74 16.03
CA VAL A 115 38.58 -27.20 17.38
C VAL A 115 38.74 -28.31 18.43
N SER A 116 39.36 -28.02 19.57
CA SER A 116 39.54 -29.01 20.62
C SER A 116 38.20 -29.36 21.30
N LEU A 117 38.05 -30.63 21.73
CA LEU A 117 36.84 -31.12 22.40
C LEU A 117 36.42 -30.24 23.60
N LYS A 118 37.40 -29.65 24.31
CA LYS A 118 37.16 -28.81 25.49
C LYS A 118 36.56 -27.45 25.11
N GLU A 119 37.04 -26.82 24.04
CA GLU A 119 36.51 -25.55 23.52
C GLU A 119 35.11 -25.74 22.92
N LEU A 120 34.89 -26.89 22.28
CA LEU A 120 33.60 -27.30 21.75
C LEU A 120 32.57 -27.49 22.87
N GLN A 121 32.96 -28.10 23.99
CA GLN A 121 32.10 -28.27 25.15
C GLN A 121 31.75 -26.93 25.82
N THR A 122 32.69 -26.01 25.93
CA THR A 122 32.41 -24.68 26.53
C THR A 122 31.50 -23.84 25.65
N THR A 123 31.67 -23.90 24.33
CA THR A 123 30.82 -23.18 23.36
C THR A 123 29.42 -23.81 23.28
N GLY A 124 29.32 -25.14 23.26
CA GLY A 124 28.05 -25.85 23.30
C GLY A 124 27.25 -25.58 24.58
N LYS A 125 27.94 -25.48 25.72
CA LYS A 125 27.31 -25.11 27.00
C LYS A 125 26.84 -23.65 27.01
N ALA A 126 27.66 -22.72 26.51
CA ALA A 126 27.27 -21.32 26.36
C ALA A 126 26.05 -21.16 25.44
N LEU A 127 25.98 -21.90 24.33
CA LEU A 127 24.83 -21.90 23.42
C LEU A 127 23.57 -22.48 24.07
N ALA A 128 23.69 -23.56 24.83
CA ALA A 128 22.58 -24.11 25.60
C ALA A 128 22.06 -23.12 26.65
N ASP A 129 22.96 -22.43 27.36
CA ASP A 129 22.62 -21.41 28.35
C ASP A 129 21.95 -20.18 27.69
N ILE A 130 22.42 -19.76 26.50
CA ILE A 130 21.83 -18.68 25.70
C ILE A 130 20.43 -19.08 25.18
N LEU A 131 20.23 -20.31 24.75
CA LEU A 131 18.91 -20.81 24.31
C LEU A 131 17.92 -20.87 25.48
N VAL A 132 18.34 -21.36 26.64
CA VAL A 132 17.52 -21.37 27.86
C VAL A 132 17.21 -19.95 28.35
N ALA A 133 18.12 -18.99 28.15
CA ALA A 133 17.87 -17.58 28.41
C ALA A 133 16.90 -16.97 27.39
N SER A 134 17.02 -17.34 26.11
CA SER A 134 16.14 -16.89 25.01
C SER A 134 14.68 -17.30 25.23
N ASP A 135 14.43 -18.53 25.70
CA ASP A 135 13.08 -19.02 26.02
C ASP A 135 12.42 -18.28 27.22
N LYS A 136 13.22 -17.54 28.00
CA LYS A 136 12.75 -16.73 29.14
C LYS A 136 12.56 -15.25 28.82
N ILE A 137 12.92 -14.81 27.61
CA ILE A 137 12.63 -13.45 27.15
C ILE A 137 11.13 -13.39 26.86
N PRO A 138 10.32 -12.56 27.54
CA PRO A 138 8.92 -12.39 27.20
C PRO A 138 8.83 -11.74 25.82
N TYR A 139 8.59 -12.54 24.78
CA TYR A 139 8.33 -12.06 23.43
C TYR A 139 6.96 -11.37 23.38
N ARG A 140 6.89 -10.10 23.79
CA ARG A 140 5.74 -9.25 23.50
C ARG A 140 5.95 -8.61 22.13
N LEU A 141 5.52 -9.35 21.10
CA LEU A 141 5.47 -8.92 19.69
C LEU A 141 4.17 -8.16 19.34
N ASP A 142 3.39 -7.78 20.34
CA ASP A 142 2.24 -6.92 20.15
C ASP A 142 2.70 -5.47 19.97
N PHE A 143 2.31 -4.84 18.85
CA PHE A 143 2.45 -3.40 18.68
C PHE A 143 1.89 -2.67 19.91
N PRO A 144 2.58 -1.62 20.41
CA PRO A 144 2.09 -0.83 21.52
C PRO A 144 0.64 -0.43 21.33
N ASP A 145 -0.14 -0.43 22.42
CA ASP A 145 -1.56 -0.05 22.36
C ASP A 145 -1.76 1.36 21.77
N SER A 146 -0.74 2.23 21.82
CA SER A 146 -0.73 3.54 21.17
C SER A 146 -0.73 3.44 19.64
N VAL A 147 0.10 2.56 19.06
CA VAL A 147 0.18 2.31 17.62
C VAL A 147 -1.11 1.69 17.11
N LYS A 148 -1.68 0.70 17.84
CA LYS A 148 -2.99 0.12 17.49
C LYS A 148 -4.11 1.18 17.47
N ARG A 149 -4.18 2.06 18.49
CA ARG A 149 -5.14 3.17 18.52
C ARG A 149 -4.92 4.19 17.40
N LEU A 150 -3.68 4.46 17.01
CA LEU A 150 -3.38 5.35 15.87
C LEU A 150 -3.83 4.72 14.55
N GLN A 151 -3.57 3.42 14.37
CA GLN A 151 -4.01 2.67 13.20
C GLN A 151 -5.54 2.68 13.05
N GLU A 152 -6.29 2.45 14.13
CA GLU A 152 -7.75 2.53 14.13
C GLU A 152 -8.26 3.92 13.73
N LYS A 153 -7.64 4.99 14.27
CA LYS A 153 -7.97 6.37 13.90
C LYS A 153 -7.70 6.66 12.43
N ILE A 154 -6.59 6.16 11.89
CA ILE A 154 -6.23 6.30 10.48
C ILE A 154 -7.23 5.56 9.59
N GLN A 155 -7.62 4.34 9.96
CA GLN A 155 -8.63 3.56 9.23
C GLN A 155 -10.00 4.24 9.23
N SER A 156 -10.46 4.71 10.39
CA SER A 156 -11.71 5.46 10.54
C SER A 156 -11.71 6.74 9.71
N LEU A 157 -10.60 7.49 9.76
CA LEU A 157 -10.44 8.72 8.98
C LEU A 157 -10.41 8.45 7.47
N ASN A 158 -9.75 7.37 7.03
CA ASN A 158 -9.76 6.95 5.63
C ASN A 158 -11.17 6.63 5.15
N LYS A 159 -11.97 5.90 5.95
CA LYS A 159 -13.37 5.62 5.61
C LYS A 159 -14.19 6.91 5.48
N SER A 160 -14.06 7.83 6.43
CA SER A 160 -14.75 9.13 6.35
C SER A 160 -14.29 9.96 5.14
N MET A 161 -13.01 9.88 4.78
CA MET A 161 -12.44 10.59 3.63
C MET A 161 -12.95 10.03 2.30
N THR A 162 -13.09 8.71 2.17
CA THR A 162 -13.65 8.09 0.96
C THR A 162 -15.13 8.42 0.82
N GLU A 163 -15.91 8.39 1.90
CA GLU A 163 -17.32 8.84 1.93
C GLU A 163 -17.45 10.31 1.49
N MET A 164 -16.63 11.21 2.04
CA MET A 164 -16.68 12.62 1.66
C MET A 164 -16.25 12.85 0.20
N THR A 165 -15.33 12.04 -0.31
CA THR A 165 -14.90 12.10 -1.72
C THR A 165 -16.04 11.69 -2.66
N THR A 166 -16.81 10.66 -2.32
CA THR A 166 -17.96 10.25 -3.14
C THR A 166 -19.07 11.30 -3.12
N GLU A 167 -19.33 11.95 -1.98
CA GLU A 167 -20.25 13.10 -1.91
C GLU A 167 -19.81 14.26 -2.80
N VAL A 168 -18.51 14.61 -2.79
CA VAL A 168 -17.99 15.69 -3.65
C VAL A 168 -18.16 15.33 -5.13
N CYS A 169 -17.83 14.10 -5.52
CA CYS A 169 -17.97 13.65 -6.91
C CYS A 169 -19.44 13.64 -7.37
N THR A 170 -20.36 13.19 -6.52
CA THR A 170 -21.79 13.16 -6.84
C THR A 170 -22.37 14.57 -6.96
N ASN A 171 -22.05 15.49 -6.04
CA ASN A 171 -22.44 16.90 -6.12
C ASN A 171 -21.90 17.56 -7.38
N GLN A 172 -20.64 17.32 -7.73
CA GLN A 172 -20.06 17.86 -8.95
C GLN A 172 -20.79 17.37 -10.21
N ARG A 173 -21.20 16.09 -10.24
CA ARG A 173 -22.03 15.54 -11.31
C ARG A 173 -23.38 16.24 -11.38
N LEU A 174 -24.06 16.45 -10.25
CA LEU A 174 -25.33 17.19 -10.19
C LEU A 174 -25.19 18.63 -10.70
N CYS A 175 -24.17 19.37 -10.24
CA CYS A 175 -23.87 20.72 -10.71
C CYS A 175 -23.57 20.75 -12.22
N SER A 176 -22.96 19.70 -12.78
CA SER A 176 -22.73 19.61 -14.23
C SER A 176 -24.03 19.48 -15.01
N THR A 177 -24.96 18.65 -14.53
CA THR A 177 -26.28 18.44 -15.15
C THR A 177 -27.15 19.69 -15.04
N LEU A 178 -27.19 20.32 -13.86
CA LEU A 178 -27.92 21.57 -13.65
C LEU A 178 -27.41 22.68 -14.57
N ARG A 179 -26.09 22.86 -14.69
CA ARG A 179 -25.49 23.84 -15.62
C ARG A 179 -25.88 23.60 -17.07
N LYS A 180 -25.96 22.33 -17.51
CA LYS A 180 -26.42 21.99 -18.87
C LYS A 180 -27.88 22.40 -19.07
N LYS A 181 -28.77 22.10 -18.11
CA LYS A 181 -30.18 22.50 -18.18
C LYS A 181 -30.37 24.01 -18.18
N VAL A 182 -29.68 24.72 -17.29
CA VAL A 182 -29.70 26.20 -17.25
C VAL A 182 -29.26 26.78 -18.59
N ARG A 183 -28.13 26.31 -19.14
CA ARG A 183 -27.66 26.76 -20.46
C ARG A 183 -28.63 26.47 -21.59
N HIS A 184 -29.30 25.33 -21.55
CA HIS A 184 -30.29 24.98 -22.56
C HIS A 184 -31.45 25.99 -22.57
N ILE A 185 -31.99 26.32 -21.39
CA ILE A 185 -33.05 27.33 -21.26
C ILE A 185 -32.54 28.71 -21.69
N GLU A 186 -31.31 29.09 -21.30
CA GLU A 186 -30.69 30.35 -21.70
C GLU A 186 -30.55 30.50 -23.22
N ILE A 187 -30.25 29.41 -23.93
CA ILE A 187 -30.15 29.38 -25.39
C ILE A 187 -31.53 29.43 -26.06
N GLN A 188 -32.56 28.80 -25.47
CA GLN A 188 -33.92 28.76 -26.02
C GLN A 188 -34.66 30.10 -25.89
N LEU A 189 -34.46 30.82 -24.79
CA LEU A 189 -35.19 32.05 -24.49
C LEU A 189 -35.14 33.12 -25.61
N PRO A 190 -33.99 33.43 -26.22
CA PRO A 190 -33.92 34.37 -27.35
C PRO A 190 -34.77 33.97 -28.56
N ALA A 191 -34.81 32.67 -28.89
CA ALA A 191 -35.60 32.17 -30.02
C ALA A 191 -37.12 32.29 -29.73
N LEU A 192 -37.55 31.99 -28.50
CA LEU A 192 -38.93 32.16 -28.06
C LEU A 192 -39.35 33.64 -28.04
N LEU A 193 -38.46 34.54 -27.59
CA LEU A 193 -38.72 35.98 -27.65
C LEU A 193 -38.90 36.46 -29.09
N LYS A 194 -38.05 36.00 -30.02
CA LYS A 194 -38.17 36.34 -31.44
C LYS A 194 -39.48 35.84 -32.05
N THR A 195 -39.87 34.59 -31.78
CA THR A 195 -41.13 34.01 -32.28
C THR A 195 -42.35 34.72 -31.70
N LYS A 196 -42.31 35.09 -30.41
CA LYS A 196 -43.35 35.93 -29.77
C LYS A 196 -43.50 37.27 -30.49
N MET A 197 -42.39 37.97 -30.76
CA MET A 197 -42.42 39.25 -31.47
C MET A 197 -43.01 39.10 -32.88
N LEU A 198 -42.63 38.05 -33.63
CA LEU A 198 -43.18 37.80 -34.96
C LEU A 198 -44.68 37.48 -34.92
N ALA A 199 -45.14 36.69 -33.96
CA ALA A 199 -46.56 36.38 -33.79
C ALA A 199 -47.38 37.63 -33.48
N ALA A 200 -46.89 38.51 -32.60
CA ALA A 200 -47.54 39.78 -32.28
C ALA A 200 -47.60 40.72 -33.49
N SER A 201 -46.50 40.88 -34.24
CA SER A 201 -46.46 41.71 -35.46
C SER A 201 -47.31 41.13 -36.59
N GLY A 202 -47.49 39.81 -36.63
CA GLY A 202 -48.36 39.11 -37.58
C GLY A 202 -49.84 39.05 -37.16
N GLY A 203 -50.23 39.71 -36.07
CA GLY A 203 -51.62 39.76 -35.59
C GLY A 203 -52.11 38.47 -34.90
N ASN A 204 -51.24 37.49 -34.66
CA ASN A 204 -51.60 36.27 -33.95
C ASN A 204 -51.38 36.43 -32.43
N PHE A 205 -52.30 37.17 -31.79
CA PHE A 205 -52.21 37.52 -30.38
C PHE A 205 -52.39 36.33 -29.43
N CYS A 206 -53.16 35.31 -29.82
CA CYS A 206 -53.31 34.09 -29.02
C CYS A 206 -51.97 33.38 -28.86
N THR A 207 -51.28 33.10 -29.98
CA THR A 207 -49.94 32.49 -29.94
C THR A 207 -48.91 33.37 -29.24
N ALA A 208 -48.97 34.70 -29.41
CA ALA A 208 -48.08 35.62 -28.70
C ALA A 208 -48.30 35.62 -27.18
N LYS A 209 -49.54 35.42 -26.72
CA LYS A 209 -49.88 35.27 -25.30
C LYS A 209 -49.37 33.95 -24.75
N ASP A 210 -49.64 32.83 -25.43
CA ASP A 210 -49.16 31.50 -25.03
C ASP A 210 -47.63 31.47 -24.89
N LEU A 211 -46.91 32.02 -25.88
CA LEU A 211 -45.45 32.17 -25.85
C LEU A 211 -44.98 33.07 -24.70
N SER A 212 -45.77 34.07 -24.29
CA SER A 212 -45.44 34.92 -23.15
C SER A 212 -45.48 34.16 -21.83
N GLU A 213 -46.50 33.32 -21.64
CA GLU A 213 -46.64 32.48 -20.46
C GLU A 213 -45.53 31.42 -20.40
N GLU A 214 -45.20 30.81 -21.54
CA GLU A 214 -44.07 29.87 -21.65
C GLU A 214 -42.73 30.52 -21.31
N ILE A 215 -42.43 31.69 -21.88
CA ILE A 215 -41.19 32.44 -21.58
C ILE A 215 -41.11 32.78 -20.09
N GLN A 216 -42.21 33.19 -19.47
CA GLN A 216 -42.24 33.50 -18.04
C GLN A 216 -41.98 32.24 -17.20
N SER A 217 -42.62 31.12 -17.52
CA SER A 217 -42.44 29.83 -16.86
C SER A 217 -40.99 29.32 -16.98
N LEU A 218 -40.42 29.34 -18.19
CA LEU A 218 -39.03 28.94 -18.43
C LEU A 218 -38.02 29.86 -17.73
N THR A 219 -38.30 31.16 -17.67
CA THR A 219 -37.47 32.12 -16.93
C THR A 219 -37.48 31.79 -15.43
N ALA A 220 -38.65 31.52 -14.85
CA ALA A 220 -38.78 31.14 -13.45
C ALA A 220 -38.05 29.82 -13.13
N GLU A 221 -38.19 28.80 -13.99
CA GLU A 221 -37.47 27.52 -13.83
C GLU A 221 -35.95 27.71 -13.96
N ARG A 222 -35.47 28.50 -14.93
CA ARG A 222 -34.04 28.84 -15.04
C ARG A 222 -33.50 29.45 -13.75
N ASP A 223 -34.22 30.39 -13.16
CA ASP A 223 -33.78 31.11 -11.97
C ASP A 223 -33.81 30.19 -10.73
N ARG A 224 -34.81 29.33 -10.61
CA ARG A 224 -34.85 28.25 -9.61
C ARG A 224 -33.66 27.29 -9.75
N LEU A 225 -33.34 26.84 -10.97
CA LEU A 225 -32.19 25.96 -11.22
C LEU A 225 -30.85 26.64 -10.92
N LYS A 226 -30.72 27.95 -11.18
CA LYS A 226 -29.55 28.74 -10.76
C LYS A 226 -29.44 28.83 -9.24
N GLY A 227 -30.55 29.02 -8.53
CA GLY A 227 -30.61 28.98 -7.07
C GLY A 227 -30.07 27.66 -6.51
N LEU A 228 -30.61 26.54 -6.99
CA LEU A 228 -30.13 25.20 -6.62
C LEU A 228 -28.65 25.00 -6.95
N LEU A 229 -28.19 25.47 -8.11
CA LEU A 229 -26.78 25.38 -8.50
C LEU A 229 -25.86 26.10 -7.50
N ASN A 230 -26.28 27.27 -6.99
CA ASN A 230 -25.51 28.02 -5.99
C ASN A 230 -25.48 27.28 -4.66
N GLU A 231 -26.62 26.77 -4.18
CA GLU A 231 -26.71 25.96 -2.96
C GLU A 231 -25.80 24.73 -3.03
N TRP A 232 -25.90 23.94 -4.10
CA TRP A 232 -25.05 22.76 -4.29
C TRP A 232 -23.57 23.10 -4.43
N SER A 233 -23.24 24.21 -5.09
CA SER A 233 -21.85 24.67 -5.20
C SER A 233 -21.27 25.09 -3.85
N THR A 234 -22.04 25.80 -3.02
CA THR A 234 -21.60 26.20 -1.67
C THR A 234 -21.47 24.99 -0.74
N LEU A 235 -22.39 24.02 -0.82
CA LEU A 235 -22.31 22.76 -0.08
C LEU A 235 -21.07 21.97 -0.50
N ASN A 236 -20.81 21.86 -1.81
CA ASN A 236 -19.64 21.17 -2.33
C ASN A 236 -18.33 21.83 -1.89
N ALA A 237 -18.26 23.17 -1.88
CA ALA A 237 -17.10 23.91 -1.39
C ALA A 237 -16.82 23.62 0.10
N LYS A 238 -17.87 23.57 0.93
CA LYS A 238 -17.76 23.18 2.35
C LYS A 238 -17.25 21.75 2.50
N ASN A 239 -17.74 20.82 1.68
CA ASN A 239 -17.29 19.42 1.70
C ASN A 239 -15.84 19.29 1.25
N ILE A 240 -15.41 19.99 0.19
CA ILE A 240 -14.01 20.04 -0.24
C ILE A 240 -13.12 20.59 0.88
N GLN A 241 -13.53 21.65 1.56
CA GLN A 241 -12.76 22.21 2.67
C GLN A 241 -12.64 21.22 3.85
N LYS A 242 -13.72 20.50 4.19
CA LYS A 242 -13.67 19.44 5.20
C LYS A 242 -12.74 18.30 4.78
N LEU A 243 -12.74 17.95 3.50
CA LEU A 243 -11.89 16.90 2.93
C LEU A 243 -10.41 17.26 3.04
N GLU A 244 -10.05 18.50 2.72
CA GLU A 244 -8.67 18.99 2.88
C GLU A 244 -8.21 18.98 4.35
N ARG A 245 -9.09 19.39 5.28
CA ARG A 245 -8.80 19.29 6.71
C ARG A 245 -8.62 17.83 7.16
N ALA A 246 -9.39 16.89 6.60
CA ALA A 246 -9.26 15.47 6.89
C ALA A 246 -7.94 14.90 6.35
N LYS A 247 -7.53 15.27 5.14
CA LYS A 247 -6.21 14.89 4.56
C LYS A 247 -5.05 15.38 5.43
N GLU A 248 -5.12 16.60 5.93
CA GLU A 248 -4.09 17.14 6.82
C GLU A 248 -4.03 16.38 8.16
N ARG A 249 -5.19 16.02 8.74
CA ARG A 249 -5.25 15.17 9.93
C ARG A 249 -4.65 13.79 9.67
N TYR A 250 -4.92 13.21 8.50
CA TYR A 250 -4.38 11.92 8.10
C TYR A 250 -2.84 11.97 8.02
N LYS A 251 -2.30 13.00 7.38
CA LYS A 251 -0.85 13.22 7.28
C LYS A 251 -0.20 13.26 8.67
N LYS A 252 -0.74 14.08 9.58
CA LYS A 252 -0.25 14.19 10.96
C LYS A 252 -0.33 12.89 11.75
N LEU A 253 -1.41 12.13 11.60
CA LEU A 253 -1.55 10.83 12.27
C LEU A 253 -0.54 9.81 11.72
N LYS A 254 -0.29 9.85 10.42
CA LYS A 254 0.69 8.97 9.78
C LYS A 254 2.12 9.26 10.24
N GLU A 255 2.50 10.53 10.29
CA GLU A 255 3.80 10.95 10.83
C GLU A 255 3.98 10.53 12.30
N LYS A 256 2.94 10.67 13.13
CA LYS A 256 2.98 10.20 14.53
C LYS A 256 3.15 8.69 14.66
N MET A 257 2.49 7.93 13.80
CA MET A 257 2.61 6.47 13.78
C MET A 257 4.03 6.05 13.39
N GLU A 258 4.62 6.67 12.36
CA GLU A 258 6.00 6.42 11.94
C GLU A 258 7.00 6.76 13.07
N GLN A 259 6.76 7.83 13.84
CA GLN A 259 7.56 8.16 15.03
C GLN A 259 7.42 7.14 16.15
N GLU A 260 6.21 6.69 16.48
CA GLU A 260 6.00 5.68 17.53
C GLU A 260 6.55 4.30 17.13
N GLU A 261 6.51 3.95 15.84
CA GLU A 261 7.15 2.73 15.31
C GLU A 261 8.68 2.82 15.39
N PHE A 262 9.27 3.98 15.12
CA PHE A 262 10.71 4.21 15.24
C PHE A 262 11.19 4.07 16.70
N VAL A 263 10.48 4.71 17.64
CA VAL A 263 10.81 4.65 19.07
C VAL A 263 10.64 3.25 19.68
N PHE A 264 9.79 2.41 19.10
CA PHE A 264 9.65 1.01 19.50
C PHE A 264 10.71 0.08 18.88
N GLY A 265 11.33 0.51 17.77
CA GLY A 265 12.36 -0.25 17.06
C GLY A 265 13.80 -0.03 17.59
N GLU A 266 14.00 0.97 18.45
CA GLU A 266 15.25 1.21 19.22
C GLU A 266 15.25 0.45 20.55
#